data_AF-A0A7S3XX36-F1
#
_entry.id   AF-A0A7S3XX36-F1
#
_cell.length_a   1.000
_cell.length_b   1.000
_cell.length_c   1.000
_cell.angle_alpha   90.00
_cell.angle_beta   90.00
_cell.angle_gamma   90.00
#
_symmetry.space_group_name_H-M   'P 1'
#
loop_
_entity.id
_entity.type
_entity.pdbx_description
1 polymer ?
#
loop_
_entity_poly.entity_id
_entity_poly.type
_entity_poly.pdbx_seq_one_letter_code
_entity_poly.pdbx_strand_id
1 'polypeptide(L)'
;GGGGGGGGVGSGGAEEKDGVILEVTFWVDASKPQEAALLLSEPPTSVALPQQQQANEVPVQVGLAAVGMHRSAQHQINDAMEHHRRAATALEAARRAAPNALTAAAHLAKLQSEAMGLAAKAAALERRIDEGRRALLMASDKTERELEDEYEAAKQKISVVSKREIALLKSMRKPKQHLEDLFGLVLLMLGKKDTSWNSAVLLMGGSLHGSFVDEVLASKFEDFSPIRLKKFLMFVESHPEALNCELQAQANAFAGVLAEYILARYHAFLGSKSTIQSELDGLQRSLSLIKQDEKNVQSQVKGQQNAMQKAGGRSPKRRSEDWEAAGRSPKR
;
A
#
# COMPACT_ATOMS: atom_id res chain seq x y z
N GLY A 1 1.73 68.93 -0.96
CA GLY A 1 3.14 69.27 -0.68
C GLY A 1 3.58 68.51 0.55
N GLY A 2 4.79 67.95 0.53
CA GLY A 2 5.40 67.23 1.65
C GLY A 2 5.72 65.77 1.31
N GLY A 3 6.89 65.55 0.72
CA GLY A 3 7.47 64.23 0.51
C GLY A 3 8.42 63.81 1.64
N GLY A 4 8.83 62.55 1.57
CA GLY A 4 9.82 61.87 2.42
C GLY A 4 9.41 60.39 2.50
N GLY A 5 10.09 59.43 1.90
CA GLY A 5 11.53 59.24 1.77
C GLY A 5 11.95 58.18 2.80
N GLY A 6 12.11 56.93 2.36
CA GLY A 6 12.52 55.83 3.23
C GLY A 6 12.54 54.49 2.50
N GLY A 7 13.67 54.17 1.87
CA GLY A 7 13.93 52.88 1.24
C GLY A 7 14.16 51.77 2.26
N GLY A 8 13.60 50.60 1.98
CA GLY A 8 13.91 49.35 2.67
C GLY A 8 14.21 48.28 1.63
N VAL A 9 15.49 47.94 1.52
CA VAL A 9 16.04 46.86 0.69
C VAL A 9 15.75 45.55 1.41
N GLY A 10 14.93 44.68 0.83
CA GLY A 10 14.65 43.34 1.32
C GLY A 10 15.07 42.31 0.28
N SER A 11 16.11 41.54 0.60
CA SER A 11 16.69 40.48 -0.21
C SER A 11 15.67 39.47 -0.71
N GLY A 12 15.62 39.27 -2.04
CA GLY A 12 14.94 38.14 -2.65
C GLY A 12 15.72 36.86 -2.38
N GLY A 13 15.21 36.04 -1.46
CA GLY A 13 15.61 34.65 -1.33
C GLY A 13 15.11 33.88 -2.54
N ALA A 14 16.02 33.25 -3.27
CA ALA A 14 15.72 32.29 -4.31
C ALA A 14 15.01 31.09 -3.67
N GLU A 15 13.73 30.93 -3.98
CA GLU A 15 12.95 29.76 -3.63
C GLU A 15 13.31 28.67 -4.65
N GLU A 16 14.19 27.76 -4.23
CA GLU A 16 14.53 26.53 -4.94
C GLU A 16 13.28 25.63 -4.91
N LYS A 17 12.53 25.63 -6.02
CA LYS A 17 11.41 24.70 -6.20
C LYS A 17 11.96 23.35 -6.63
N ASP A 18 12.12 22.46 -5.67
CA ASP A 18 12.27 21.03 -5.93
C ASP A 18 11.06 20.54 -6.73
N GLY A 19 11.29 20.31 -8.02
CA GLY A 19 10.32 19.70 -8.91
C GLY A 19 10.08 18.25 -8.49
N VAL A 20 8.92 17.98 -7.90
CA VAL A 20 8.44 16.62 -7.70
C VAL A 20 8.16 16.01 -9.07
N ILE A 21 9.02 15.08 -9.50
CA ILE A 21 8.73 14.22 -10.65
C ILE A 21 7.65 13.21 -10.20
N LEU A 22 6.40 13.46 -10.61
CA LEU A 22 5.33 12.48 -10.48
C LEU A 22 5.52 11.43 -11.58
N GLU A 23 6.14 10.31 -11.22
CA GLU A 23 6.20 9.13 -12.08
C GLU A 23 4.83 8.45 -12.06
N VAL A 24 4.01 8.70 -13.08
CA VAL A 24 2.69 8.07 -13.23
C VAL A 24 2.86 6.71 -13.88
N THR A 25 2.86 5.65 -13.07
CA THR A 25 2.93 4.27 -13.56
C THR A 25 1.51 3.76 -13.88
N PHE A 26 1.23 3.47 -15.15
CA PHE A 26 -0.01 2.83 -15.57
C PHE A 26 0.15 1.31 -15.52
N TRP A 27 -0.73 0.63 -14.80
CA TRP A 27 -0.82 -0.84 -14.80
C TRP A 27 -1.80 -1.27 -15.90
N VAL A 28 -1.28 -1.92 -16.93
CA VAL A 28 -2.11 -2.49 -18.02
C VAL A 28 -2.31 -3.97 -17.74
N ASP A 29 -3.57 -4.42 -17.83
CA ASP A 29 -3.95 -5.82 -17.67
C ASP A 29 -3.37 -6.66 -18.82
N ALA A 30 -2.46 -7.57 -18.49
CA ALA A 30 -1.78 -8.44 -19.45
C ALA A 30 -2.74 -9.41 -20.20
N SER A 31 -3.99 -9.54 -19.75
CA SER A 31 -5.01 -10.36 -20.42
C SER A 31 -5.65 -9.68 -21.65
N LYS A 32 -5.37 -8.41 -21.91
CA LYS A 32 -5.99 -7.64 -23.00
C LYS A 32 -4.99 -6.76 -23.78
N PRO A 33 -4.08 -7.36 -24.57
CA PRO A 33 -3.07 -6.61 -25.33
C PRO A 33 -3.65 -5.65 -26.39
N GLN A 34 -4.92 -5.80 -26.76
CA GLN A 34 -5.60 -4.95 -27.75
C GLN A 34 -6.02 -3.58 -27.17
N GLU A 35 -6.29 -3.49 -25.86
CA GLU A 35 -6.63 -2.21 -25.20
C GLU A 35 -5.38 -1.30 -25.07
N ALA A 36 -4.19 -1.88 -24.94
CA ALA A 36 -2.91 -1.16 -24.93
C ALA A 36 -2.59 -0.47 -26.28
N ALA A 37 -3.00 -1.09 -27.39
CA ALA A 37 -2.80 -0.54 -28.74
C ALA A 37 -3.77 0.61 -29.07
N LEU A 38 -4.94 0.65 -28.42
CA LEU A 38 -5.92 1.73 -28.56
C LEU A 38 -5.48 2.99 -27.81
N LEU A 39 -4.90 2.85 -26.61
CA LEU A 39 -4.38 3.98 -25.82
C LEU A 39 -3.18 4.69 -26.47
N LEU A 40 -2.48 4.03 -27.39
CA LEU A 40 -1.33 4.60 -28.12
C LEU A 40 -1.68 5.13 -29.52
N SER A 41 -2.94 4.99 -29.97
CA SER A 41 -3.34 5.35 -31.34
C SER A 41 -4.28 6.54 -31.45
N GLU A 42 -4.68 7.17 -30.34
CA GLU A 42 -5.45 8.41 -30.38
C GLU A 42 -4.53 9.63 -30.59
N PRO A 43 -4.69 10.40 -31.68
CA PRO A 43 -4.01 11.67 -31.82
C PRO A 43 -4.56 12.67 -30.79
N PRO A 44 -3.72 13.56 -30.23
CA PRO A 44 -4.18 14.52 -29.24
C PRO A 44 -5.22 15.47 -29.85
N THR A 45 -6.43 15.45 -29.29
CA THR A 45 -7.50 16.39 -29.61
C THR A 45 -7.05 17.80 -29.23
N SER A 46 -6.84 18.63 -30.25
CA SER A 46 -6.35 20.00 -30.14
C SER A 46 -7.36 20.87 -29.38
N VAL A 47 -6.98 21.33 -28.19
CA VAL A 47 -7.67 22.41 -27.45
C VAL A 47 -7.10 23.72 -27.97
N ALA A 48 -7.95 24.53 -28.60
CA ALA A 48 -7.60 25.84 -29.11
C ALA A 48 -7.35 26.86 -27.99
N LEU A 49 -6.16 27.46 -27.96
CA LEU A 49 -5.83 28.71 -27.28
C LEU A 49 -4.92 29.56 -28.19
N PRO A 50 -4.93 30.90 -28.03
CA PRO A 50 -4.67 31.83 -29.13
C PRO A 50 -3.19 32.02 -29.45
N GLN A 51 -2.98 32.40 -30.70
CA GLN A 51 -1.72 32.72 -31.36
C GLN A 51 -0.83 33.67 -30.55
N GLN A 52 0.42 33.25 -30.34
CA GLN A 52 1.55 34.16 -30.23
C GLN A 52 2.64 33.68 -31.18
N GLN A 53 2.89 34.49 -32.20
CA GLN A 53 3.94 34.28 -33.21
C GLN A 53 5.31 34.35 -32.55
N GLN A 54 6.10 33.28 -32.67
CA GLN A 54 7.55 33.36 -32.77
C GLN A 54 8.04 32.25 -33.69
N ALA A 55 8.59 32.66 -34.83
CA ALA A 55 9.29 31.81 -35.76
C ALA A 55 10.58 31.32 -35.10
N ASN A 56 10.64 30.02 -34.81
CA ASN A 56 11.89 29.31 -34.58
C ASN A 56 11.87 28.07 -35.45
N GLU A 57 12.80 28.02 -36.40
CA GLU A 57 13.07 26.85 -37.23
C GLU A 57 13.52 25.70 -36.33
N VAL A 58 12.63 24.72 -36.13
CA VAL A 58 12.96 23.46 -35.45
C VAL A 58 13.71 22.57 -36.44
N PRO A 59 14.84 21.94 -36.07
CA PRO A 59 15.71 21.28 -37.03
C PRO A 59 15.10 19.95 -37.51
N VAL A 60 14.96 19.83 -38.83
CA VAL A 60 14.53 18.63 -39.58
C VAL A 60 15.32 17.36 -39.18
N GLN A 61 16.48 17.50 -38.55
CA GLN A 61 17.30 16.38 -38.07
C GLN A 61 16.69 15.58 -36.90
N VAL A 62 15.84 16.17 -36.06
CA VAL A 62 15.20 15.45 -34.95
C VAL A 62 14.11 14.49 -35.46
N GLY A 63 13.45 14.83 -36.57
CA GLY A 63 12.42 13.99 -37.19
C GLY A 63 12.98 12.70 -37.81
N LEU A 64 14.16 12.75 -38.44
CA LEU A 64 14.79 11.57 -39.07
C LEU A 64 15.31 10.56 -38.05
N ALA A 65 15.84 11.02 -36.90
CA ALA A 65 16.25 10.15 -35.80
C ALA A 65 15.05 9.42 -35.17
N ALA A 66 13.92 10.11 -35.00
CA ALA A 66 12.70 9.52 -34.47
C ALA A 66 12.11 8.45 -35.42
N VAL A 67 12.13 8.69 -36.73
CA VAL A 67 11.69 7.71 -37.75
C VAL A 67 12.61 6.48 -37.79
N GLY A 68 13.93 6.67 -37.60
CA GLY A 68 14.90 5.57 -37.48
C GLY A 68 14.65 4.68 -36.26
N MET A 69 14.40 5.29 -35.09
CA MET A 69 14.06 4.56 -33.86
C MET A 69 12.72 3.81 -34.00
N HIS A 70 11.72 4.43 -34.63
CA HIS A 70 10.43 3.77 -34.87
C HIS A 70 10.54 2.55 -35.79
N ARG A 71 11.32 2.62 -36.88
CA ARG A 71 11.56 1.46 -37.75
C ARG A 71 12.33 0.34 -37.04
N SER A 72 13.31 0.69 -36.20
CA SER A 72 14.05 -0.29 -35.40
C SER A 72 13.13 -1.02 -34.41
N ALA A 73 12.29 -0.28 -33.68
CA ALA A 73 11.29 -0.85 -32.79
C ALA A 73 10.29 -1.74 -33.53
N GLN A 74 9.84 -1.33 -34.72
CA GLN A 74 8.94 -2.13 -35.55
C GLN A 74 9.57 -3.45 -36.01
N HIS A 75 10.87 -3.44 -36.35
CA HIS A 75 11.60 -4.65 -36.73
C HIS A 75 11.74 -5.60 -35.54
N GLN A 76 12.06 -5.09 -34.35
CA GLN A 76 12.14 -5.89 -33.13
C GLN A 76 10.78 -6.51 -32.76
N ILE A 77 9.67 -5.79 -32.96
CA ILE A 77 8.32 -6.33 -32.75
C ILE A 77 8.02 -7.45 -33.76
N ASN A 78 8.36 -7.26 -35.04
CA ASN A 78 8.16 -8.29 -36.06
C ASN A 78 8.98 -9.56 -35.78
N ASP A 79 10.24 -9.40 -35.36
CA ASP A 79 11.11 -10.52 -35.00
C ASP A 79 10.57 -11.25 -33.75
N ALA A 80 10.09 -10.52 -32.74
CA ALA A 80 9.46 -11.10 -31.55
C ALA A 80 8.17 -11.88 -31.90
N MET A 81 7.35 -11.34 -32.82
CA MET A 81 6.14 -11.99 -33.29
C MET A 81 6.44 -13.27 -34.09
N GLU A 82 7.47 -13.26 -34.94
CA GLU A 82 7.92 -14.47 -35.64
C GLU A 82 8.46 -15.53 -34.67
N HIS A 83 9.24 -15.13 -33.67
CA HIS A 83 9.71 -16.03 -32.62
C HIS A 83 8.54 -16.67 -31.86
N HIS A 84 7.53 -15.89 -31.48
CA HIS A 84 6.30 -16.42 -30.87
C HIS A 84 5.56 -17.38 -31.80
N ARG A 85 5.45 -17.07 -33.09
CA ARG A 85 4.77 -17.93 -34.07
C ARG A 85 5.49 -19.27 -34.25
N ARG A 86 6.82 -19.27 -34.32
CA ARG A 86 7.66 -20.49 -34.39
C ARG A 86 7.58 -21.32 -33.11
N ALA A 87 7.54 -20.65 -31.95
CA ALA A 87 7.35 -21.33 -30.66
C ALA A 87 5.96 -21.99 -30.57
N ALA A 88 4.91 -21.32 -31.04
CA ALA A 88 3.54 -21.86 -31.05
C ALA A 88 3.40 -23.10 -31.95
N THR A 89 3.98 -23.08 -33.16
CA THR A 89 3.97 -24.25 -34.06
C THR A 89 4.80 -25.42 -33.52
N ALA A 90 5.94 -25.15 -32.90
CA ALA A 90 6.72 -26.19 -32.22
C ALA A 90 5.96 -26.82 -31.04
N LEU A 91 5.23 -26.01 -30.27
CA LEU A 91 4.38 -26.47 -29.16
C LEU A 91 3.23 -27.35 -29.67
N GLU A 92 2.56 -26.98 -30.77
CA GLU A 92 1.52 -27.81 -31.39
C GLU A 92 2.06 -29.14 -31.93
N ALA A 93 3.24 -29.13 -32.55
CA ALA A 93 3.90 -30.35 -33.02
C ALA A 93 4.25 -31.28 -31.85
N ALA A 94 4.79 -30.72 -30.75
CA ALA A 94 5.07 -31.48 -29.52
C ALA A 94 3.79 -32.03 -28.87
N ARG A 95 2.69 -31.26 -28.89
CA ARG A 95 1.36 -31.68 -28.39
C ARG A 95 0.81 -32.89 -29.13
N ARG A 96 1.03 -32.96 -30.45
CA ARG A 96 0.64 -34.13 -31.26
C ARG A 96 1.53 -35.34 -31.02
N ALA A 97 2.83 -35.12 -30.79
CA ALA A 97 3.79 -36.21 -30.58
C ALA A 97 3.67 -36.89 -29.21
N ALA A 98 3.29 -36.16 -28.16
CA ALA A 98 3.20 -36.70 -26.80
C ALA A 98 2.13 -35.97 -25.95
N PRO A 99 0.83 -36.20 -26.21
CA PRO A 99 -0.26 -35.49 -25.53
C PRO A 99 -0.19 -35.62 -24.00
N ASN A 100 0.18 -36.80 -23.49
CA ASN A 100 0.31 -37.04 -22.06
C ASN A 100 1.52 -36.31 -21.43
N ALA A 101 2.61 -36.13 -22.19
CA ALA A 101 3.79 -35.39 -21.72
C ALA A 101 3.51 -33.88 -21.66
N LEU A 102 2.72 -33.35 -22.60
CA LEU A 102 2.33 -31.95 -22.61
C LEU A 102 1.38 -31.63 -21.44
N THR A 103 0.43 -32.51 -21.13
CA THR A 103 -0.46 -32.34 -19.97
C THR A 103 0.33 -32.38 -18.66
N ALA A 104 1.30 -33.29 -18.53
CA ALA A 104 2.18 -33.34 -17.37
C ALA A 104 3.06 -32.08 -17.25
N ALA A 105 3.61 -31.59 -18.35
CA ALA A 105 4.41 -30.35 -18.37
C ALA A 105 3.57 -29.11 -18.03
N ALA A 106 2.35 -29.01 -18.56
CA ALA A 106 1.42 -27.92 -18.22
C ALA A 106 1.03 -27.95 -16.73
N HIS A 107 0.78 -29.15 -16.18
CA HIS A 107 0.52 -29.33 -14.75
C HIS A 107 1.74 -28.94 -13.90
N LEU A 108 2.95 -29.33 -14.32
CA LEU A 108 4.19 -28.94 -13.65
C LEU A 108 4.39 -27.42 -13.67
N ALA A 109 4.18 -26.76 -14.81
CA ALA A 109 4.28 -25.32 -14.94
C ALA A 109 3.28 -24.59 -14.04
N LYS A 110 2.05 -25.11 -13.94
CA LYS A 110 1.03 -24.59 -13.02
C LYS A 110 1.49 -24.70 -11.56
N LEU A 111 1.95 -25.88 -11.13
CA LEU A 111 2.46 -26.08 -9.77
C LEU A 111 3.68 -25.18 -9.46
N GLN A 112 4.57 -24.97 -10.43
CA GLN A 112 5.71 -24.07 -10.28
C GLN A 112 5.26 -22.61 -10.12
N SER A 113 4.27 -22.17 -10.89
CA SER A 113 3.68 -20.82 -10.75
C SER A 113 3.02 -20.63 -9.38
N GLU A 114 2.25 -21.62 -8.92
CA GLU A 114 1.64 -21.62 -7.58
C GLU A 114 2.70 -21.55 -6.47
N ALA A 115 3.79 -22.34 -6.59
CA ALA A 115 4.90 -22.30 -5.64
C ALA A 115 5.57 -20.91 -5.57
N MET A 116 5.82 -20.28 -6.73
CA MET A 116 6.38 -18.92 -6.77
C MET A 116 5.44 -17.89 -6.13
N GLY A 117 4.12 -18.03 -6.37
CA GLY A 117 3.11 -17.17 -5.74
C GLY A 117 3.04 -17.32 -4.22
N LEU A 118 3.15 -18.54 -3.70
CA LEU A 118 3.21 -18.79 -2.25
C LEU A 118 4.49 -18.24 -1.62
N ALA A 119 5.65 -18.42 -2.27
CA ALA A 119 6.92 -17.88 -1.80
C ALA A 119 6.91 -16.34 -1.73
N ALA A 120 6.33 -15.66 -2.73
CA ALA A 120 6.17 -14.21 -2.72
C ALA A 120 5.27 -13.73 -1.57
N LYS A 121 4.17 -14.44 -1.30
CA LYS A 121 3.29 -14.15 -0.15
C LYS A 121 4.00 -14.37 1.18
N ALA A 122 4.79 -15.43 1.31
CA ALA A 122 5.57 -15.71 2.52
C ALA A 122 6.58 -14.59 2.79
N ALA A 123 7.34 -14.16 1.78
CA ALA A 123 8.29 -13.06 1.89
C ALA A 123 7.62 -11.73 2.29
N ALA A 124 6.43 -11.43 1.76
CA ALA A 124 5.66 -10.26 2.14
C ALA A 124 5.20 -10.31 3.61
N LEU A 125 4.78 -11.48 4.10
CA LEU A 125 4.40 -11.67 5.51
C LEU A 125 5.60 -11.57 6.45
N GLU A 126 6.75 -12.13 6.07
CA GLU A 126 7.99 -12.02 6.86
C GLU A 126 8.39 -10.55 7.06
N ARG A 127 8.35 -9.73 6.00
CA ARG A 127 8.61 -8.29 6.11
C ARG A 127 7.66 -7.60 7.09
N ARG A 128 6.36 -7.91 7.02
CA ARG A 128 5.36 -7.36 7.95
C ARG A 128 5.61 -7.79 9.40
N ILE A 129 6.05 -9.03 9.63
CA ILE A 129 6.43 -9.51 10.97
C ILE A 129 7.65 -8.75 11.48
N ASP A 130 8.67 -8.54 10.65
CA ASP A 130 9.88 -7.80 11.04
C ASP A 130 9.62 -6.31 11.29
N GLU A 131 8.70 -5.71 10.54
CA GLU A 131 8.18 -4.35 10.81
C GLU A 131 7.45 -4.29 12.15
N GLY A 132 6.54 -5.26 12.42
CA GLY A 132 5.85 -5.36 13.71
C GLY A 132 6.80 -5.57 14.89
N ARG A 133 7.86 -6.37 14.73
CA ARG A 133 8.92 -6.54 15.73
C ARG A 133 9.69 -5.25 15.98
N ARG A 134 10.03 -4.50 14.92
CA ARG A 134 10.69 -3.20 15.06
C ARG A 134 9.81 -2.18 15.75
N ALA A 135 8.51 -2.12 15.41
CA ALA A 135 7.55 -1.29 16.10
C ALA A 135 7.46 -1.65 17.60
N LEU A 136 7.46 -2.94 17.93
CA LEU A 136 7.46 -3.43 19.31
C LEU A 136 8.74 -3.03 20.08
N LEU A 137 9.90 -3.11 19.42
CA LEU A 137 11.19 -2.68 19.99
C LEU A 137 11.22 -1.17 20.22
N MET A 138 10.72 -0.36 19.28
CA MET A 138 10.66 1.11 19.43
C MET A 138 9.62 1.54 20.46
N ALA A 139 8.50 0.81 20.58
CA ALA A 139 7.53 1.02 21.64
C ALA A 139 8.09 0.66 23.02
N SER A 140 9.23 -0.03 23.11
CA SER A 140 9.84 -0.51 24.35
C SER A 140 10.71 0.52 25.08
N ASP A 141 10.97 1.71 24.51
CA ASP A 141 11.82 2.70 25.17
C ASP A 141 11.15 3.35 26.39
N LYS A 142 9.81 3.40 26.42
CA LYS A 142 9.02 3.65 27.63
C LYS A 142 8.44 2.35 28.13
N THR A 143 8.55 2.09 29.42
CA THR A 143 7.93 0.90 30.00
C THR A 143 6.41 1.03 29.93
N GLU A 144 5.68 -0.09 29.76
CA GLU A 144 4.20 -0.12 29.82
C GLU A 144 3.68 0.58 31.09
N ARG A 145 4.45 0.49 32.17
CA ARG A 145 4.18 1.16 33.44
C ARG A 145 4.28 2.69 33.33
N GLU A 146 5.30 3.23 32.67
CA GLU A 146 5.42 4.68 32.46
C GLU A 146 4.27 5.22 31.61
N LEU A 147 3.85 4.48 30.58
CA LEU A 147 2.74 4.87 29.73
C LEU A 147 1.40 4.85 30.48
N GLU A 148 1.20 3.86 31.35
CA GLU A 148 0.03 3.79 32.22
C GLU A 148 0.03 4.92 33.26
N ASP A 149 1.19 5.22 33.86
CA ASP A 149 1.34 6.32 34.82
C ASP A 149 1.07 7.69 34.14
N GLU A 150 1.55 7.89 32.91
CA GLU A 150 1.25 9.07 32.08
C GLU A 150 -0.25 9.17 31.76
N TYR A 151 -0.88 8.05 31.40
CA TYR A 151 -2.30 7.99 31.12
C TYR A 151 -3.15 8.33 32.35
N GLU A 152 -2.87 7.74 33.50
CA GLU A 152 -3.60 8.04 34.74
C GLU A 152 -3.35 9.49 35.21
N ALA A 153 -2.15 10.03 35.04
CA ALA A 153 -1.87 11.44 35.30
C ALA A 153 -2.70 12.37 34.40
N ALA A 154 -2.76 12.10 33.09
CA ALA A 154 -3.56 12.90 32.15
C ALA A 154 -5.07 12.78 32.42
N LYS A 155 -5.53 11.59 32.80
CA LYS A 155 -6.91 11.32 33.25
C LYS A 155 -7.27 12.08 34.53
N GLN A 156 -6.34 12.20 35.48
CA GLN A 156 -6.54 13.03 36.65
C GLN A 156 -6.62 14.51 36.26
N LYS A 157 -5.73 15.00 35.39
CA LYS A 157 -5.74 16.40 34.90
C LYS A 157 -7.07 16.77 34.24
N ILE A 158 -7.60 15.93 33.34
CA ILE A 158 -8.86 16.25 32.65
C ILE A 158 -10.06 16.28 33.62
N SER A 159 -10.04 15.46 34.68
CA SER A 159 -11.13 15.40 35.67
C SER A 159 -11.26 16.67 36.52
N VAL A 160 -10.18 17.44 36.71
CA VAL A 160 -10.15 18.66 37.53
C VAL A 160 -10.35 19.94 36.71
N VAL A 161 -10.58 19.84 35.41
CA VAL A 161 -10.75 21.02 34.55
C VAL A 161 -12.02 21.77 34.92
N SER A 162 -11.91 23.08 35.07
CA SER A 162 -13.04 23.92 35.43
C SER A 162 -14.09 23.97 34.32
N LYS A 163 -15.37 23.96 34.69
CA LYS A 163 -16.49 24.16 33.74
C LYS A 163 -16.39 25.49 32.97
N ARG A 164 -15.66 26.46 33.50
CA ARG A 164 -15.40 27.75 32.86
C ARG A 164 -14.59 27.59 31.58
N GLU A 165 -13.55 26.76 31.59
CA GLU A 165 -12.71 26.53 30.39
C GLU A 165 -13.52 25.91 29.26
N ILE A 166 -14.37 24.94 29.59
CA ILE A 166 -15.28 24.31 28.63
C ILE A 166 -16.28 25.33 28.07
N ALA A 167 -16.82 26.21 28.91
CA ALA A 167 -17.73 27.27 28.49
C ALA A 167 -17.06 28.30 27.55
N LEU A 168 -15.82 28.68 27.84
CA LEU A 168 -15.02 29.57 26.98
C LEU A 168 -14.79 28.92 25.61
N LEU A 169 -14.40 27.66 25.59
CA LEU A 169 -14.17 26.91 24.36
C LEU A 169 -15.43 26.82 23.49
N LYS A 170 -16.58 26.51 24.09
CA LYS A 170 -17.89 26.49 23.40
C LYS A 170 -18.31 27.85 22.82
N SER A 171 -17.89 28.94 23.43
CA SER A 171 -18.24 30.29 22.97
C SER A 171 -17.52 30.69 21.68
N MET A 172 -16.52 29.92 21.25
CA MET A 172 -15.80 30.16 20.00
C MET A 172 -16.68 29.85 18.78
N ARG A 173 -17.07 30.91 18.07
CA ARG A 173 -17.88 30.79 16.83
C ARG A 173 -17.08 30.18 15.66
N LYS A 174 -15.78 30.46 15.61
CA LYS A 174 -14.87 29.98 14.57
C LYS A 174 -13.54 29.58 15.21
N PRO A 175 -13.38 28.32 15.63
CA PRO A 175 -12.13 27.82 16.19
C PRO A 175 -11.00 27.84 15.14
N LYS A 176 -9.76 27.70 15.60
CA LYS A 176 -8.61 27.49 14.70
C LYS A 176 -8.65 26.06 14.16
N GLN A 177 -8.06 25.81 12.99
CA GLN A 177 -8.09 24.50 12.32
C GLN A 177 -7.64 23.34 13.24
N HIS A 178 -6.48 23.46 13.88
CA HIS A 178 -5.97 22.44 14.81
C HIS A 178 -6.91 22.12 15.98
N LEU A 179 -7.76 23.08 16.38
CA LEU A 179 -8.75 22.88 17.43
C LEU A 179 -10.00 22.17 16.88
N GLU A 180 -10.42 22.48 15.64
CA GLU A 180 -11.43 21.68 14.93
C GLU A 180 -10.96 20.23 14.78
N ASP A 181 -9.70 20.04 14.41
CA ASP A 181 -9.13 18.71 14.19
C ASP A 181 -9.07 17.90 15.50
N LEU A 182 -8.62 18.53 16.60
CA LEU A 182 -8.64 17.91 17.93
C LEU A 182 -10.05 17.44 18.31
N PHE A 183 -11.07 18.27 18.12
CA PHE A 183 -12.45 17.89 18.47
C PHE A 183 -13.07 16.92 17.47
N GLY A 184 -12.68 16.96 16.21
CA GLY A 184 -13.00 15.92 15.23
C GLY A 184 -12.47 14.56 15.67
N LEU A 185 -11.24 14.52 16.20
CA LEU A 185 -10.63 13.33 16.77
C LEU A 185 -11.39 12.83 18.00
N VAL A 186 -11.78 13.72 18.92
CA VAL A 186 -12.61 13.37 20.09
C VAL A 186 -13.95 12.76 19.68
N LEU A 187 -14.64 13.38 18.72
CA LEU A 187 -15.92 12.88 18.21
C LEU A 187 -15.77 11.49 17.57
N LEU A 188 -14.67 11.28 16.83
CA LEU A 188 -14.33 9.99 16.26
C LEU A 188 -14.07 8.95 17.37
N MET A 189 -13.38 9.33 18.45
CA MET A 189 -13.15 8.46 19.61
C MET A 189 -14.45 8.02 20.28
N LEU A 190 -15.39 8.97 20.42
CA LEU A 190 -16.72 8.72 20.96
C LEU A 190 -17.66 8.02 19.97
N GLY A 191 -17.17 7.69 18.77
CA GLY A 191 -17.93 6.98 17.75
C GLY A 191 -19.03 7.79 17.09
N LYS A 192 -18.99 9.13 17.19
CA LYS A 192 -19.92 10.01 16.51
C LYS A 192 -19.59 10.02 15.00
N LYS A 193 -20.62 10.07 14.16
CA LYS A 193 -20.46 10.07 12.69
C LYS A 193 -20.06 11.44 12.15
N ASP A 194 -20.60 12.50 12.75
CA ASP A 194 -20.29 13.88 12.40
C ASP A 194 -19.13 14.37 13.28
N THR A 195 -18.01 14.68 12.63
CA THR A 195 -16.77 15.18 13.23
C THR A 195 -16.64 16.70 13.14
N SER A 196 -17.72 17.42 12.82
CA SER A 196 -17.73 18.87 12.71
C SER A 196 -17.63 19.56 14.08
N TRP A 197 -17.13 20.80 14.08
CA TRP A 197 -17.10 21.65 15.27
C TRP A 197 -18.49 21.84 15.90
N ASN A 198 -19.54 21.99 15.09
CA ASN A 198 -20.90 22.15 15.60
C ASN A 198 -21.36 20.90 16.38
N SER A 199 -21.03 19.71 15.89
CA SER A 199 -21.28 18.45 16.61
C SER A 199 -20.54 18.42 17.95
N ALA A 200 -19.28 18.91 17.99
CA ALA A 200 -18.51 19.02 19.23
C ALA A 200 -19.13 20.01 20.22
N VAL A 201 -19.57 21.18 19.76
CA VAL A 201 -20.23 22.19 20.61
C VAL A 201 -21.54 21.67 21.19
N LEU A 202 -22.33 20.94 20.39
CA LEU A 202 -23.55 20.28 20.85
C LEU A 202 -23.24 19.23 21.91
N LEU A 203 -22.20 18.43 21.70
CA LEU A 203 -21.78 17.41 22.65
C LEU A 203 -21.31 18.02 23.98
N MET A 204 -20.49 19.08 23.93
CA MET A 204 -20.10 19.85 25.13
C MET A 204 -21.28 20.62 25.77
N GLY A 205 -22.40 20.76 25.06
CA GLY A 205 -23.63 21.38 25.53
C GLY A 205 -24.66 20.42 26.11
N GLY A 206 -24.59 19.13 25.75
CA GLY A 206 -25.55 18.12 26.15
C GLY A 206 -25.40 17.76 27.63
N SER A 207 -26.52 17.83 28.37
CA SER A 207 -26.64 17.30 29.73
C SER A 207 -27.28 15.91 29.78
N LEU A 208 -27.59 15.30 28.62
CA LEU A 208 -28.51 14.16 28.60
C LEU A 208 -27.91 12.86 29.16
N HIS A 209 -26.60 12.61 29.06
CA HIS A 209 -26.00 11.30 29.37
C HIS A 209 -24.72 11.33 30.24
N GLY A 210 -24.37 12.48 30.83
CA GLY A 210 -23.18 12.65 31.67
C GLY A 210 -22.45 13.95 31.39
N SER A 211 -21.35 14.23 32.11
CA SER A 211 -20.43 15.28 31.69
C SER A 211 -19.76 14.83 30.37
N PHE A 212 -19.56 15.74 29.41
CA PHE A 212 -18.74 15.48 28.22
C PHE A 212 -17.39 14.82 28.59
N VAL A 213 -16.80 15.25 29.70
CA VAL A 213 -15.56 14.68 30.23
C VAL A 213 -15.73 13.21 30.61
N ASP A 214 -16.87 12.84 31.21
CA ASP A 214 -17.14 11.45 31.60
C ASP A 214 -17.27 10.56 30.36
N GLU A 215 -17.92 11.04 29.29
CA GLU A 215 -17.99 10.30 28.01
C GLU A 215 -16.59 10.08 27.41
N VAL A 216 -15.75 11.12 27.40
CA VAL A 216 -14.36 11.04 26.92
C VAL A 216 -13.55 10.04 27.75
N LEU A 217 -13.67 10.11 29.07
CA LEU A 217 -12.97 9.21 29.99
C LEU A 217 -13.46 7.76 29.90
N ALA A 218 -14.76 7.56 29.64
CA ALA A 218 -15.38 6.25 29.52
C ALA A 218 -15.07 5.56 28.18
N SER A 219 -14.71 6.33 27.14
CA SER A 219 -14.29 5.75 25.85
C SER A 219 -13.14 4.77 26.05
N LYS A 220 -12.98 3.77 25.18
CA LYS A 220 -11.88 2.80 25.18
C LYS A 220 -11.46 2.50 23.75
N PHE A 221 -10.15 2.43 23.49
CA PHE A 221 -9.65 2.10 22.14
C PHE A 221 -9.94 0.64 21.78
N GLU A 222 -10.05 -0.22 22.79
CA GLU A 222 -10.48 -1.61 22.69
C GLU A 222 -11.91 -1.75 22.16
N ASP A 223 -12.76 -0.75 22.39
CA ASP A 223 -14.14 -0.72 21.90
C ASP A 223 -14.24 -0.23 20.43
N PHE A 224 -13.11 0.10 19.79
CA PHE A 224 -13.12 0.62 18.43
C PHE A 224 -13.31 -0.52 17.43
N SER A 225 -14.21 -0.32 16.48
CA SER A 225 -14.23 -1.18 15.30
C SER A 225 -12.92 -1.00 14.51
N PRO A 226 -12.44 -2.01 13.77
CA PRO A 226 -11.22 -1.90 12.98
C PRO A 226 -11.22 -0.71 12.00
N ILE A 227 -12.39 -0.39 11.43
CA ILE A 227 -12.56 0.76 10.53
C ILE A 227 -12.41 2.08 11.29
N ARG A 228 -12.98 2.19 12.51
CA ARG A 228 -12.86 3.39 13.34
C ARG A 228 -11.42 3.58 13.80
N LEU A 229 -10.77 2.52 14.27
CA LEU A 229 -9.37 2.56 14.66
C LEU A 229 -8.48 2.99 13.50
N LYS A 230 -8.66 2.41 12.31
CA LYS A 230 -7.94 2.84 11.10
C LYS A 230 -8.14 4.33 10.80
N LYS A 231 -9.38 4.82 10.86
CA LYS A 231 -9.67 6.25 10.66
C LYS A 231 -8.99 7.13 11.72
N PHE A 232 -8.99 6.69 12.97
CA PHE A 232 -8.34 7.40 14.07
C PHE A 232 -6.83 7.51 13.83
N LEU A 233 -6.17 6.40 13.51
CA LEU A 233 -4.73 6.38 13.21
C LEU A 233 -4.38 7.27 12.02
N MET A 234 -5.12 7.15 10.91
CA MET A 234 -4.93 8.01 9.74
C MET A 234 -5.12 9.49 10.07
N PHE A 235 -6.08 9.82 10.95
CA PHE A 235 -6.33 11.19 11.38
C PHE A 235 -5.15 11.76 12.16
N VAL A 236 -4.64 10.99 13.14
CA VAL A 236 -3.47 11.37 13.97
C VAL A 236 -2.24 11.59 13.10
N GLU A 237 -2.00 10.73 12.10
CA GLU A 237 -0.89 10.87 11.15
C GLU A 237 -1.03 12.10 10.23
N SER A 238 -2.26 12.40 9.81
CA SER A 238 -2.51 13.50 8.87
C SER A 238 -2.57 14.88 9.53
N HIS A 239 -2.84 14.96 10.83
CA HIS A 239 -3.02 16.21 11.58
C HIS A 239 -2.22 16.19 12.90
N PRO A 240 -0.88 16.12 12.86
CA PRO A 240 -0.05 16.04 14.07
C PRO A 240 -0.24 17.25 15.00
N GLU A 241 -0.59 18.42 14.47
CA GLU A 241 -0.92 19.63 15.22
C GLU A 241 -2.16 19.50 16.12
N ALA A 242 -3.07 18.57 15.81
CA ALA A 242 -4.23 18.30 16.65
C ALA A 242 -3.83 17.78 18.04
N LEU A 243 -2.73 17.02 18.13
CA LEU A 243 -2.21 16.45 19.38
C LEU A 243 -1.01 17.22 19.96
N ASN A 244 -0.69 18.41 19.43
CA ASN A 244 0.33 19.26 20.01
C ASN A 244 -0.21 19.96 21.27
N CYS A 245 0.08 19.42 22.45
CA CYS A 245 -0.44 19.90 23.74
C CYS A 245 -0.17 21.40 23.98
N GLU A 246 1.00 21.90 23.62
CA GLU A 246 1.37 23.31 23.80
C GLU A 246 0.54 24.23 22.90
N LEU A 247 0.43 23.88 21.61
CA LEU A 247 -0.37 24.62 20.64
C LEU A 247 -1.84 24.66 21.06
N GLN A 248 -2.38 23.55 21.53
CA GLN A 248 -3.76 23.46 22.00
C GLN A 248 -3.96 24.24 23.30
N ALA A 249 -3.01 24.19 24.24
CA ALA A 249 -3.06 24.96 25.48
C ALA A 249 -3.03 26.48 25.24
N GLN A 250 -2.31 26.94 24.21
CA GLN A 250 -2.32 28.35 23.78
C GLN A 250 -3.70 28.79 23.27
N ALA A 251 -4.47 27.89 22.66
CA ALA A 251 -5.83 28.18 22.23
C ALA A 251 -6.83 28.13 23.41
N ASN A 252 -6.72 27.09 24.24
CA ASN A 252 -7.55 26.89 25.42
C ASN A 252 -6.91 25.86 26.38
N ALA A 253 -6.91 26.14 27.69
CA ALA A 253 -6.28 25.25 28.67
C ALA A 253 -6.88 23.84 28.69
N PHE A 254 -8.21 23.72 28.54
CA PHE A 254 -8.87 22.42 28.46
C PHE A 254 -8.49 21.66 27.19
N ALA A 255 -8.36 22.34 26.04
CA ALA A 255 -7.91 21.72 24.80
C ALA A 255 -6.49 21.13 24.95
N GLY A 256 -5.58 21.83 25.62
CA GLY A 256 -4.25 21.32 25.95
C GLY A 256 -4.28 20.03 26.78
N VAL A 257 -5.07 20.03 27.86
CA VAL A 257 -5.24 18.84 28.72
C VAL A 257 -5.91 17.69 27.98
N LEU A 258 -6.86 17.98 27.10
CA LEU A 258 -7.55 16.99 26.29
C LEU A 258 -6.62 16.36 25.25
N ALA A 259 -5.77 17.14 24.59
CA ALA A 259 -4.75 16.64 23.69
C ALA A 259 -3.74 15.75 24.43
N GLU A 260 -3.29 16.18 25.62
CA GLU A 260 -2.40 15.39 26.48
C GLU A 260 -3.03 14.04 26.85
N TYR A 261 -4.31 14.04 27.23
CA TYR A 261 -5.06 12.83 27.54
C TYR A 261 -5.16 11.87 26.35
N ILE A 262 -5.51 12.37 25.16
CA ILE A 262 -5.63 11.54 23.95
C ILE A 262 -4.27 10.96 23.57
N LEU A 263 -3.21 11.76 23.67
CA LEU A 263 -1.85 11.33 23.36
C LEU A 263 -1.35 10.26 24.34
N ALA A 264 -1.50 10.48 25.65
CA ALA A 264 -1.13 9.50 26.67
C ALA A 264 -1.91 8.19 26.49
N ARG A 265 -3.21 8.29 26.21
CA ARG A 265 -4.03 7.13 25.91
C ARG A 265 -3.60 6.40 24.65
N TYR A 266 -3.26 7.13 23.60
CA TYR A 266 -2.78 6.57 22.34
C TYR A 266 -1.48 5.81 22.55
N HIS A 267 -0.55 6.38 23.32
CA HIS A 267 0.67 5.72 23.69
C HIS A 267 0.43 4.49 24.57
N ALA A 268 -0.44 4.55 25.59
CA ALA A 268 -0.80 3.39 26.39
C ALA A 268 -1.40 2.26 25.53
N PHE A 269 -2.23 2.60 24.53
CA PHE A 269 -2.78 1.63 23.59
C PHE A 269 -1.71 1.01 22.68
N LEU A 270 -0.82 1.83 22.09
CA LEU A 270 0.30 1.31 21.30
C LEU A 270 1.28 0.50 22.15
N GLY A 271 1.49 0.94 23.39
CA GLY A 271 2.34 0.31 24.39
C GLY A 271 1.72 -0.95 24.98
N SER A 272 0.41 -1.18 24.80
CA SER A 272 -0.25 -2.44 25.13
C SER A 272 0.34 -3.53 24.23
N LYS A 273 1.42 -4.12 24.74
CA LYS A 273 2.20 -5.16 24.10
C LYS A 273 1.31 -6.30 23.61
N SER A 274 0.19 -6.55 24.29
CA SER A 274 -0.82 -7.55 23.93
C SER A 274 -1.41 -7.35 22.54
N THR A 275 -1.68 -6.12 22.10
CA THR A 275 -2.31 -5.85 20.80
C THR A 275 -1.33 -6.16 19.67
N ILE A 276 -0.13 -5.57 19.71
CA ILE A 276 0.93 -5.83 18.73
C ILE A 276 1.34 -7.30 18.77
N GLN A 277 1.47 -7.90 19.95
CA GLN A 277 1.81 -9.32 20.09
C GLN A 277 0.74 -10.24 19.49
N SER A 278 -0.55 -9.94 19.70
CA SER A 278 -1.63 -10.76 19.15
C SER A 278 -1.69 -10.72 17.61
N GLU A 279 -1.42 -9.55 17.00
CA GLU A 279 -1.29 -9.43 15.55
C GLU A 279 -0.07 -10.19 15.04
N LEU A 280 1.07 -10.05 15.74
CA LEU A 280 2.32 -10.73 15.40
C LEU A 280 2.13 -12.25 15.47
N ASP A 281 1.45 -12.76 16.49
CA ASP A 281 1.08 -14.18 16.63
C ASP A 281 0.12 -14.64 15.51
N GLY A 282 -0.81 -13.78 15.09
CA GLY A 282 -1.69 -14.01 13.94
C GLY A 282 -0.94 -14.12 12.61
N LEU A 283 0.01 -13.20 12.38
CA LEU A 283 0.87 -13.21 11.19
C LEU A 283 1.81 -14.42 11.19
N GLN A 284 2.37 -14.79 12.34
CA GLN A 284 3.21 -15.99 12.48
C GLN A 284 2.44 -17.30 12.18
N ARG A 285 1.18 -17.40 12.64
CA ARG A 285 0.31 -18.53 12.29
C ARG A 285 0.04 -18.59 10.79
N SER A 286 -0.28 -17.45 10.17
CA SER A 286 -0.52 -17.36 8.72
C SER A 286 0.72 -17.74 7.90
N LEU A 287 1.90 -17.27 8.31
CA LEU A 287 3.17 -17.63 7.67
C LEU A 287 3.46 -19.13 7.79
N SER A 288 3.17 -19.73 8.94
CA SER A 288 3.36 -21.17 9.17
C SER A 288 2.47 -22.01 8.25
N LEU A 289 1.22 -21.60 8.03
CA LEU A 289 0.31 -22.26 7.08
C LEU A 289 0.82 -22.15 5.64
N ILE A 290 1.23 -20.96 5.19
CA ILE A 290 1.75 -20.77 3.83
C ILE A 290 3.04 -21.57 3.59
N LYS A 291 3.95 -21.62 4.57
CA LYS A 291 5.17 -22.45 4.48
C LYS A 291 4.84 -23.95 4.42
N GLN A 292 3.77 -24.39 5.07
CA GLN A 292 3.30 -25.77 4.98
C GLN A 292 2.74 -26.07 3.58
N ASP A 293 1.93 -25.16 3.04
CA ASP A 293 1.40 -25.28 1.68
C ASP A 293 2.52 -25.27 0.63
N GLU A 294 3.53 -24.42 0.78
CA GLU A 294 4.70 -24.39 -0.08
C GLU A 294 5.44 -25.75 -0.06
N LYS A 295 5.66 -26.35 1.13
CA LYS A 295 6.26 -27.69 1.25
C LYS A 295 5.41 -28.75 0.56
N ASN A 296 4.09 -28.69 0.69
CA ASN A 296 3.17 -29.61 0.04
C ASN A 296 3.27 -29.49 -1.50
N VAL A 297 3.24 -28.28 -2.05
CA VAL A 297 3.40 -28.03 -3.49
C VAL A 297 4.77 -28.48 -3.99
N GLN A 298 5.86 -28.19 -3.26
CA GLN A 298 7.21 -28.65 -3.61
C GLN A 298 7.31 -30.18 -3.64
N SER A 299 6.64 -30.88 -2.71
CA SER A 299 6.58 -32.34 -2.70
C SER A 299 5.87 -32.90 -3.93
N GLN A 300 4.78 -32.25 -4.38
CA GLN A 300 4.06 -32.60 -5.59
C GLN A 300 4.90 -32.35 -6.85
N VAL A 301 5.61 -31.21 -6.92
CA VAL A 301 6.55 -30.90 -8.02
C VAL A 301 7.63 -31.97 -8.13
N LYS A 302 8.26 -32.36 -7.01
CA LYS A 302 9.25 -33.45 -6.99
C LYS A 302 8.64 -34.79 -7.43
N GLY A 303 7.43 -35.10 -6.97
CA GLY A 303 6.70 -36.30 -7.38
C GLY A 303 6.46 -36.36 -8.89
N GLN A 304 6.00 -35.24 -9.48
CA GLN A 304 5.77 -35.12 -10.91
C GLN A 304 7.06 -35.19 -11.73
N GLN A 305 8.14 -34.53 -11.28
CA GLN A 305 9.46 -34.62 -11.92
C GLN A 305 9.99 -36.06 -11.93
N ASN A 306 9.90 -36.76 -10.79
CA ASN A 306 10.31 -38.16 -10.68
C ASN A 306 9.46 -39.07 -11.58
N ALA A 307 8.15 -38.82 -11.68
CA ALA A 307 7.27 -39.56 -12.58
C ALA A 307 7.65 -39.34 -14.05
N MET A 308 7.93 -38.10 -14.45
CA MET A 308 8.40 -37.75 -15.80
C MET A 308 9.76 -38.40 -16.12
N GLN A 309 10.72 -38.38 -15.18
CA GLN A 309 12.01 -39.05 -15.36
C GLN A 309 11.87 -40.56 -15.52
N LYS A 310 11.00 -41.20 -14.72
CA LYS A 310 10.71 -42.65 -14.86
C LYS A 310 10.04 -42.97 -16.20
N ALA A 311 9.17 -42.10 -16.71
CA ALA A 311 8.54 -42.26 -18.00
C ALA A 311 9.53 -42.07 -19.17
N GLY A 312 10.43 -41.09 -19.09
CA GLY A 312 11.46 -40.84 -20.10
C GLY A 312 12.65 -41.82 -20.06
N GLY A 313 12.94 -42.42 -18.90
CA GLY A 313 14.01 -43.41 -18.71
C GLY A 313 13.73 -44.78 -19.33
N ARG A 314 12.48 -45.06 -19.72
CA ARG A 314 12.17 -46.17 -20.62
C ARG A 314 12.51 -45.77 -22.05
N SER A 315 13.81 -45.58 -22.33
CA SER A 315 14.27 -45.68 -23.71
C SER A 315 13.78 -47.02 -24.26
N PRO A 316 13.10 -47.07 -25.42
CA PRO A 316 12.77 -48.31 -26.11
C PRO A 316 14.07 -48.94 -26.63
N LYS A 317 14.91 -49.41 -25.70
CA LYS A 317 16.02 -50.29 -25.97
C LYS A 317 15.35 -51.63 -26.30
N ARG A 318 15.46 -52.05 -27.57
CA ARG A 318 14.91 -53.28 -28.18
C ARG A 318 13.55 -53.13 -28.87
N ARG A 319 13.61 -52.65 -30.11
CA ARG A 319 12.89 -53.33 -31.21
C ARG A 319 13.48 -53.07 -32.60
N SER A 320 14.72 -52.60 -32.71
CA SER A 320 15.41 -52.47 -34.00
C SER A 320 16.14 -53.76 -34.42
N GLU A 321 16.30 -54.75 -33.53
CA GLU A 321 17.01 -56.00 -33.88
C GLU A 321 16.11 -57.11 -34.46
N ASP A 322 14.78 -57.00 -34.36
CA ASP A 322 13.87 -58.05 -34.87
C ASP A 322 13.40 -57.84 -36.33
N TRP A 323 13.69 -56.69 -36.95
CA TRP A 323 13.28 -56.44 -38.34
C TRP A 323 14.33 -56.88 -39.39
N GLU A 324 15.59 -57.10 -39.00
CA GLU A 324 16.61 -57.64 -39.94
C GLU A 324 16.51 -59.17 -40.14
N ALA A 325 15.75 -59.89 -39.31
CA ALA A 325 15.57 -61.34 -39.44
C ALA A 325 14.48 -61.75 -40.45
N ALA A 326 13.60 -60.84 -40.88
CA ALA A 326 12.49 -61.15 -41.80
C ALA A 326 12.83 -60.97 -43.31
N GLY A 327 14.07 -60.57 -43.64
CA GLY A 327 14.51 -60.30 -45.02
C GLY A 327 15.18 -61.45 -45.76
N ARG A 328 15.17 -62.69 -45.25
CA ARG A 328 15.70 -63.85 -45.99
C ARG A 328 14.61 -64.47 -46.87
N SER A 329 14.64 -64.14 -48.16
CA SER A 329 13.88 -64.84 -49.21
C SER A 329 14.11 -66.37 -49.13
N PRO A 330 13.06 -67.20 -49.21
CA PRO A 330 13.24 -68.62 -49.48
C PRO A 330 13.76 -68.77 -50.92
N LYS A 331 14.96 -69.35 -51.08
CA LYS A 331 15.44 -69.78 -52.40
C LYS A 331 14.58 -70.96 -52.88
N ARG A 332 14.03 -70.83 -54.08
CA ARG A 332 13.63 -71.96 -54.93
C ARG A 332 14.85 -72.50 -55.67
#